data_AF-A0A259EVQ3-F1
#
_entry.id   AF-A0A259EVQ3-F1
#
_cell.length_a   1.000
_cell.length_b   1.000
_cell.length_c   1.000
_cell.angle_alpha   90.00
_cell.angle_beta   90.00
_cell.angle_gamma   90.00
#
_symmetry.space_group_name_H-M   'P 1'
#
loop_
_entity.id
_entity.type
_entity.pdbx_description
1 polymer ?
#
loop_
_entity_poly.entity_id
_entity_poly.type
_entity_poly.pdbx_seq_one_letter_code
_entity_poly.pdbx_strand_id
1 'polypeptide(L)' 'MVEKSDFDRVFAENQRARTDFLMVMVRPNPAGFPRLGMIIAKRILGRAVDRNRVKRCV' A
#
# COMPACT_ATOMS: atom_id res chain seq x y z
N MET A 1 1.51 2.58 14.61
CA MET A 1 0.57 1.87 13.70
C MET A 1 0.26 2.77 12.52
N VAL A 2 -0.03 2.20 11.33
CA VAL A 2 -0.54 2.95 10.17
C VAL A 2 -2.06 3.00 10.29
N GLU A 3 -2.64 4.20 10.32
CA GLU A 3 -4.08 4.39 10.46
C GLU A 3 -4.77 4.55 9.10
N LYS A 4 -6.10 4.38 9.06
CA LYS A 4 -6.89 4.64 7.86
C LYS A 4 -6.68 6.07 7.32
N SER A 5 -6.56 7.03 8.24
CA SER A 5 -6.29 8.44 7.94
C SER A 5 -4.95 8.65 7.19
N ASP A 6 -3.94 7.81 7.43
CA ASP A 6 -2.68 7.85 6.69
C ASP A 6 -2.88 7.41 5.23
N PHE A 7 -3.72 6.39 4.99
CA PHE A 7 -4.08 5.97 3.64
C PHE A 7 -4.87 7.06 2.91
N ASP A 8 -5.88 7.65 3.57
CA ASP A 8 -6.71 8.69 2.97
C ASP A 8 -5.86 9.89 2.51
N ARG A 9 -4.85 10.28 3.30
CA ARG A 9 -3.89 11.35 2.93
C ARG A 9 -3.03 11.00 1.73
N VAL A 10 -2.52 9.77 1.64
CA VAL A 10 -1.76 9.31 0.47
C VAL A 10 -2.67 9.26 -0.74
N PHE A 11 -3.92 8.79 -0.62
CA PHE A 11 -4.86 8.78 -1.74
C PHE A 11 -5.21 10.17 -2.27
N ALA A 12 -5.33 11.17 -1.38
CA ALA A 12 -5.61 12.55 -1.77
C ALA A 12 -4.40 13.25 -2.42
N GLU A 13 -3.21 13.11 -1.83
CA GLU A 13 -1.97 13.74 -2.31
C GLU A 13 -0.81 12.72 -2.31
N ASN A 14 -0.50 12.18 -3.48
CA ASN A 14 0.62 11.26 -3.67
C ASN A 14 1.44 11.60 -4.91
N GLN A 15 2.70 11.16 -4.87
CA GLN A 15 3.44 10.80 -6.06
C GLN A 15 3.22 9.31 -6.32
N ARG A 16 2.79 8.97 -7.53
CA ARG A 16 2.51 7.58 -7.93
C ARG A 16 3.52 7.09 -8.96
N ALA A 17 3.99 5.87 -8.75
CA ALA A 17 4.69 5.08 -9.75
C ALA A 17 3.84 3.83 -10.05
N ARG A 18 3.60 3.57 -11.33
CA ARG A 18 2.86 2.39 -11.77
C ARG A 18 3.80 1.46 -12.53
N THR A 19 3.74 0.20 -12.17
CA THR A 19 4.36 -0.92 -12.89
C THR A 19 3.25 -1.83 -13.41
N ASP A 20 3.62 -2.86 -14.17
CA ASP A 20 2.66 -3.82 -14.72
C ASP A 20 1.91 -4.60 -13.63
N PHE A 21 2.52 -4.77 -12.45
CA PHE A 21 2.00 -5.61 -11.38
C PHE A 21 1.65 -4.85 -10.09
N LEU A 22 2.26 -3.67 -9.88
CA LEU A 22 2.16 -2.90 -8.64
C LEU A 22 1.96 -1.42 -8.92
N MET A 23 1.13 -0.78 -8.09
CA MET A 23 1.03 0.67 -8.01
C MET A 23 1.58 1.11 -6.66
N VAL A 24 2.62 1.93 -6.69
CA VAL A 24 3.25 2.49 -5.49
C VAL A 24 2.83 3.95 -5.39
N MET A 25 2.28 4.32 -4.23
CA MET A 25 1.91 5.70 -3.91
C MET A 25 2.74 6.14 -2.70
N VAL A 26 3.41 7.28 -2.84
CA VAL A 26 4.32 7.80 -1.82
C VAL A 26 3.94 9.23 -1.47
N ARG A 27 4.00 9.54 -0.18
CA ARG A 27 3.85 10.88 0.36
C ARG A 27 4.88 11.08 1.47
N PRO A 28 5.57 12.24 1.54
CA PRO A 28 6.35 12.60 2.72
C PRO A 28 5.47 12.54 3.97
N ASN A 29 5.99 11.89 5.02
CA ASN A 29 5.34 11.83 6.33
C ASN A 29 6.21 12.57 7.36
N PRO A 30 5.62 13.14 8.42
CA PRO A 30 6.36 13.81 9.48
C PRO A 30 6.99 12.85 10.50
N ALA A 31 6.82 11.53 10.33
CA ALA A 31 7.14 10.53 11.34
C ALA A 31 8.65 10.23 11.46
N GLY A 32 9.54 10.93 10.75
CA GLY A 32 10.99 10.70 10.81
C GLY A 32 11.46 9.34 10.28
N PHE A 33 10.53 8.46 9.89
CA PHE A 33 10.80 7.16 9.29
C PHE A 33 9.74 6.80 8.23
N PRO A 34 10.11 6.05 7.18
CA PRO A 34 9.17 5.59 6.17
C PRO A 34 8.16 4.58 6.75
N ARG A 35 6.90 4.69 6.34
CA ARG A 35 5.83 3.75 6.69
C ARG A 35 5.35 3.04 5.45
N LEU A 36 5.16 1.72 5.54
CA LEU A 36 4.64 0.90 4.45
C LEU A 36 3.20 0.47 4.74
N GLY A 37 2.31 0.73 3.80
CA GLY A 37 0.95 0.21 3.78
C GLY A 37 0.71 -0.55 2.49
N MET A 38 0.16 -1.76 2.57
CA MET A 38 -0.14 -2.59 1.39
C MET A 38 -1.62 -2.90 1.30
N ILE A 39 -2.21 -2.60 0.14
CA ILE A 39 -3.60 -2.91 -0.17
C ILE A 39 -3.63 -3.96 -1.28
N ILE A 40 -4.31 -5.08 -1.02
CA ILE A 40 -4.46 -6.17 -1.98
C ILE A 40 -5.95 -6.42 -2.19
N ALA A 41 -6.41 -6.22 -3.42
CA ALA A 41 -7.81 -6.38 -3.78
C ALA A 41 -8.26 -7.84 -3.64
N LYS A 42 -9.29 -8.08 -2.81
CA LYS A 42 -9.92 -9.40 -2.64
C LYS A 42 -10.47 -9.96 -3.96
N ARG A 43 -10.85 -9.09 -4.91
CA ARG A 43 -11.32 -9.47 -6.25
C ARG A 43 -10.24 -10.17 -7.10
N ILE A 44 -8.98 -9.80 -6.93
CA ILE A 44 -7.87 -10.40 -7.69
C ILE A 44 -7.40 -11.69 -7.01
N LEU A 45 -7.27 -11.65 -5.67
CA LEU A 45 -6.85 -12.80 -4.87
C LEU A 45 -7.91 -13.09 -3.80
N GLY A 46 -8.78 -14.05 -4.08
CA GLY A 46 -9.91 -14.40 -3.20
C GLY A 46 -9.47 -15.05 -1.88
N ARG A 47 -8.41 -15.87 -1.90
CA ARG A 47 -7.90 -16.57 -0.72
C ARG A 47 -6.98 -15.67 0.11
N ALA A 48 -7.14 -15.73 1.43
CA ALA A 48 -6.30 -14.97 2.36
C ALA A 48 -4.82 -15.38 2.29
N VAL A 49 -4.56 -16.68 2.08
CA VAL A 49 -3.19 -17.22 1.97
C VAL A 49 -2.45 -16.63 0.78
N ASP A 50 -3.10 -16.52 -0.39
CA ASP A 50 -2.49 -15.94 -1.59
C ASP A 50 -2.15 -14.45 -1.37
N ARG A 51 -3.06 -13.69 -0.74
CA ARG A 51 -2.80 -12.29 -0.38
C ARG A 51 -1.63 -12.17 0.60
N ASN A 52 -1.58 -13.04 1.61
CA ASN A 52 -0.49 -13.04 2.60
C ASN A 52 0.85 -13.38 1.96
N ARG A 53 0.87 -14.25 0.95
CA ARG A 53 2.07 -14.54 0.17
C ARG A 53 2.56 -13.29 -0.58
N VAL A 54 1.68 -12.58 -1.27
CA VAL A 54 2.04 -11.33 -1.95
C VAL A 54 2.56 -10.29 -0.96
N LYS A 55 1.94 -10.14 0.23
CA LYS A 55 2.43 -9.24 1.29
C LYS A 55 3.84 -9.57 1.80
N ARG A 56 4.32 -10.81 1.62
CA ARG A 56 5.66 -11.24 2.05
C ARG A 56 6.71 -11.14 0.95
N CYS A 57 6.29 -11.05 -0.31
CA CYS A 57 7.20 -11.00 -1.46
C CYS A 57 7.59 -9.58 -1.87
N VAL A 58 6.89 -8.57 -1.35
CA VAL A 58 7.17 -7.14 -1.55
C VAL A 58 7.84 -6.62 -0.29
#